data_AF-A0A352RST4-F1
#
_entry.id   AF-A0A352RST4-F1
#
_cell.length_a   1.000
_cell.length_b   1.000
_cell.length_c   1.000
_cell.angle_alpha   90.00
_cell.angle_beta   90.00
_cell.angle_gamma   90.00
#
_symmetry.space_group_name_H-M   'P 1'
#
loop_
_entity.id
_entity.type
_entity.pdbx_description
1 polymer ?
#
loop_
_entity_poly.entity_id
_entity_poly.type
_entity_poly.pdbx_seq_one_letter_code
_entity_poly.pdbx_strand_id
1 'polypeptide(L)' 'ADALRANVRNVDLPARLGGEEFAVLLPRTGIADAANLAEKLRLALQALVCEPVDSADTAS' A
#
# COMPACT_ATOMS: atom_id res chain seq x y z
N ALA A 1 -5.87 0.43 -2.43
CA ALA A 1 -4.68 1.28 -2.10
C ALA A 1 -4.77 1.89 -0.70
N ASP A 2 -5.85 1.66 0.04
CA ASP A 2 -6.13 2.39 1.28
C ASP A 2 -5.24 1.92 2.45
N ALA A 3 -4.86 0.64 2.47
CA ALA A 3 -3.87 0.13 3.41
C ALA A 3 -2.52 0.88 3.32
N LEU A 4 -2.06 1.24 2.11
CA LEU A 4 -0.85 2.05 1.94
C LEU A 4 -1.05 3.46 2.49
N ARG A 5 -2.17 4.12 2.13
CA ARG A 5 -2.49 5.48 2.59
C ARG A 5 -2.59 5.58 4.11
N ALA A 6 -3.17 4.58 4.77
CA ALA A 6 -3.33 4.56 6.22
C ALA A 6 -1.99 4.41 6.97
N ASN A 7 -0.92 3.98 6.30
CA ASN A 7 0.35 3.64 6.94
C ASN A 7 1.49 4.63 6.68
N VAL A 8 1.30 5.58 5.78
CA VAL A 8 2.30 6.58 5.37
C VAL A 8 1.93 7.97 5.91
N ARG A 9 2.90 8.90 5.95
CA ARG A 9 2.65 10.26 6.44
C ARG A 9 1.90 11.07 5.38
N ASN A 10 1.27 12.18 5.79
CA ASN A 10 0.58 13.08 4.85
C ASN A 10 1.47 13.66 3.74
N VAL A 11 2.78 13.72 3.96
CA VAL A 11 3.76 14.21 2.98
C VAL A 11 4.28 13.11 2.04
N ASP A 12 4.03 11.85 2.37
CA ASP A 12 4.39 10.71 1.54
C ASP A 12 3.31 10.50 0.48
N LEU A 13 3.72 10.11 -0.73
CA LEU A 13 2.80 9.95 -1.85
C LEU A 13 2.69 8.48 -2.25
N PRO A 14 1.64 7.77 -1.82
CA PRO A 14 1.35 6.44 -2.32
C PRO A 14 0.75 6.51 -3.72
N ALA A 15 1.24 5.66 -4.62
CA ALA A 15 0.82 5.57 -6.02
C ALA A 15 0.59 4.11 -6.43
N ARG A 16 -0.33 3.90 -7.38
CA ARG A 16 -0.46 2.63 -8.12
C ARG A 16 0.21 2.82 -9.46
N LEU A 17 1.16 1.95 -9.80
CA LEU A 17 1.92 2.05 -11.04
C LEU A 17 1.19 1.34 -12.19
N GLY A 18 0.48 0.26 -11.90
CA GLY A 18 -0.27 -0.56 -12.85
C GLY A 18 -0.62 -1.90 -12.21
N GLY A 19 -1.53 -2.69 -12.79
CA GLY A 19 -1.83 -4.05 -12.33
C GLY A 19 -1.91 -4.19 -10.80
N GLU A 20 -1.01 -5.00 -10.23
CA GLU A 20 -0.89 -5.23 -8.78
C GLU A 20 0.28 -4.46 -8.14
N GLU A 21 0.90 -3.54 -8.88
CA GLU A 21 2.10 -2.81 -8.48
C GLU A 21 1.77 -1.47 -7.82
N PHE A 22 2.41 -1.23 -6.68
CA PHE A 22 2.28 -0.01 -5.89
C PHE A 22 3.64 0.53 -5.49
N ALA A 23 3.72 1.84 -5.32
CA ALA A 23 4.91 2.54 -4.84
C ALA A 23 4.54 3.62 -3.84
N VAL A 24 5.51 4.03 -3.00
CA VAL A 24 5.37 5.20 -2.14
C VAL A 24 6.60 6.09 -2.34
N LEU A 25 6.37 7.34 -2.72
CA LEU A 25 7.43 8.35 -2.71
C LEU A 25 7.58 8.90 -1.29
N LEU A 26 8.81 8.92 -0.78
CA LEU A 26 9.13 9.32 0.60
C LEU A 26 10.03 10.56 0.61
N PRO A 27 9.49 11.78 0.45
CA PRO A 27 10.28 12.99 0.50
C PRO A 27 11.08 13.08 1.81
N ARG A 28 12.32 13.56 1.74
CA ARG A 28 13.17 13.83 2.91
C ARG A 28 13.32 12.62 3.85
N THR A 29 13.34 11.41 3.30
CA THR A 29 13.44 10.17 4.08
C THR A 29 14.75 9.46 3.74
N GLY A 30 15.54 9.15 4.76
CA GLY A 30 16.78 8.41 4.58
C GLY A 30 16.52 6.93 4.30
N ILE A 31 17.52 6.22 3.78
CA ILE A 31 17.39 4.81 3.40
C ILE A 31 16.97 3.90 4.56
N ALA A 32 17.46 4.15 5.78
CA ALA A 32 17.13 3.37 6.97
C ALA A 32 15.65 3.54 7.37
N ASP A 33 15.16 4.78 7.39
CA ASP A 33 13.75 5.07 7.68
C ASP A 33 12.82 4.53 6.60
N ALA A 34 13.25 4.62 5.32
CA ALA A 34 12.53 4.04 4.21
C ALA A 34 12.42 2.51 4.32
N ALA A 35 13.49 1.83 4.72
CA ALA A 35 13.50 0.39 4.94
C ALA A 35 12.58 -0.01 6.11
N ASN A 36 12.61 0.74 7.20
CA ASN A 36 11.70 0.52 8.34
C ASN A 36 10.24 0.68 7.93
N LEU A 37 9.92 1.72 7.14
CA LEU A 37 8.57 1.92 6.62
C LEU A 37 8.16 0.81 5.65
N ALA A 38 9.07 0.36 4.78
CA ALA A 38 8.80 -0.75 3.87
C ALA A 38 8.45 -2.03 4.63
N GLU A 39 9.19 -2.35 5.70
CA GLU A 39 8.89 -3.54 6.51
C GLU A 39 7.57 -3.40 7.28
N LYS A 40 7.28 -2.21 7.82
CA LYS A 40 5.98 -1.91 8.43
C LYS A 40 4.84 -2.14 7.43
N LEU A 41 4.98 -1.63 6.20
CA LEU A 41 3.99 -1.82 5.14
C LEU A 41 3.83 -3.28 4.76
N ARG A 42 4.93 -4.03 4.65
CA ARG A 42 4.92 -5.47 4.37
C ARG A 42 4.11 -6.24 5.42
N LEU A 43 4.34 -5.97 6.70
CA LEU A 43 3.60 -6.59 7.80
C LEU A 43 2.11 -6.20 7.79
N ALA A 44 1.79 -4.93 7.55
CA ALA A 44 0.41 -4.45 7.49
C ALA A 44 -0.36 -5.09 6.31
N LEU A 45 0.28 -5.22 5.15
CA LEU A 45 -0.31 -5.88 3.98
C LEU A 45 -0.48 -7.39 4.22
N GLN A 46 0.48 -8.04 4.88
CA GLN A 46 0.37 -9.46 5.24
C GLN A 46 -0.82 -9.74 6.17
N ALA A 47 -1.13 -8.81 7.07
CA ALA A 47 -2.26 -8.92 7.98
C ALA A 47 -3.60 -8.49 7.36
N LEU A 48 -3.59 -7.94 6.15
CA LEU A 48 -4.80 -7.48 5.47
C LEU A 48 -5.59 -8.69 4.95
N VAL A 49 -6.84 -8.80 5.37
CA VAL A 49 -7.80 -9.72 4.77
C VAL A 49 -8.49 -9.00 3.62
N CYS A 50 -8.33 -9.53 2.41
CA CYS A 50 -9.13 -9.13 1.26
C CYS A 50 -10.19 -10.20 1.04
N GLU A 51 -11.46 -9.82 1.09
CA GLU A 51 -12.52 -10.72 0.66
C GLU A 51 -12.45 -10.89 -0.86
N PRO A 52 -12.57 -12.13 -1.37
CA PRO A 52 -12.65 -12.35 -2.80
C PRO A 52 -13.90 -11.66 -3.33
N VAL A 53 -13.77 -10.94 -4.44
CA VAL A 53 -14.92 -10.39 -5.14
C VAL A 53 -15.68 -11.58 -5.74
N ASP A 54 -16.89 -11.84 -5.23
CA ASP A 54 -17.76 -12.85 -5.79
C ASP A 54 -18.08 -12.50 -7.25
N SER A 55 -17.79 -13.42 -8.15
CA SER A 55 -17.95 -13.24 -9.60
C SER A 55 -19.40 -13.04 -10.05
N ALA A 56 -20.37 -13.22 -9.15
CA ALA A 56 -21.79 -12.97 -9.40
C ALA A 56 -22.15 -11.47 -9.53
N ASP A 57 -21.33 -10.56 -9.00
CA ASP A 57 -21.63 -9.11 -8.97
C ASP A 57 -21.17 -8.35 -10.23
N THR A 58 -20.62 -9.05 -11.23
CA THR A 58 -20.16 -8.42 -12.49
C THR A 58 -21.27 -8.33 -13.56
N ALA A 59 -22.47 -8.79 -13.24
CA ALA A 59 -23.64 -8.76 -14.12
C ALA A 59 -24.68 -7.74 -13.64
N SER A 60 -24.30 -6.45 -13.59
CA SER A 60 -25.26 -5.34 -13.58
C SER A 60 -24.70 -4.08 -14.22
#